data_AF-A0A0D1KXP9-F1
#
_entry.id   AF-A0A0D1KXP9-F1
#
_cell.length_a   1.000
_cell.length_b   1.000
_cell.length_c   1.000
_cell.angle_alpha   90.00
_cell.angle_beta   90.00
_cell.angle_gamma   90.00
#
_symmetry.space_group_name_H-M   'P 1'
#
loop_
_entity.id
_entity.type
_entity.pdbx_description
1 polymer ?
#
loop_
_entity_poly.entity_id
_entity_poly.type
_entity_poly.pdbx_seq_one_letter_code
_entity_poly.pdbx_strand_id
1 'polypeptide(L)'
;MKKIVGALAVFVITYALFSAAGYLFPVDQEWYNSLKKPDWTPSGTAIGIIWAILFAMISLSAAIVYAAFSFKGAKSFWFTLLINYVLNQAFSYFQFAKKSAGCIA
;
A
#
# COMPACT_ATOMS: atom_id res chain seq x y z
N MET A 1 8.69 3.59 -27.38
CA MET A 1 7.83 2.42 -27.02
C MET A 1 8.36 1.63 -25.82
N LYS A 2 9.58 1.05 -25.84
CA LYS A 2 10.10 0.24 -24.71
C LYS A 2 10.04 0.89 -23.32
N LYS A 3 10.33 2.20 -23.22
CA LYS A 3 10.24 2.95 -21.95
C LYS A 3 8.81 3.10 -21.42
N ILE A 4 7.84 3.33 -22.30
CA ILE A 4 6.42 3.47 -21.93
C ILE A 4 5.87 2.13 -21.44
N VAL A 5 6.17 1.04 -22.15
CA VAL A 5 5.80 -0.32 -21.73
C VAL A 5 6.38 -0.65 -20.36
N GLY A 6 7.64 -0.30 -20.11
CA GLY A 6 8.26 -0.49 -18.80
C GLY A 6 7.60 0.34 -17.70
N ALA A 7 7.26 1.60 -17.95
CA ALA A 7 6.56 2.45 -16.98
C ALA A 7 5.15 1.93 -16.65
N LEU A 8 4.42 1.45 -17.66
CA LEU A 8 3.12 0.80 -17.47
C LEU A 8 3.24 -0.48 -16.65
N ALA A 9 4.26 -1.31 -16.92
CA ALA A 9 4.52 -2.51 -16.13
C ALA A 9 4.83 -2.16 -14.66
N VAL A 10 5.68 -1.15 -14.43
CA VAL A 10 5.99 -0.66 -13.08
C VAL A 10 4.73 -0.19 -12.36
N PHE A 11 3.86 0.58 -13.04
CA PHE A 11 2.60 1.02 -12.47
C PHE A 11 1.73 -0.16 -12.02
N VAL A 12 1.45 -1.09 -12.93
CA VAL A 12 0.55 -2.22 -12.67
C VAL A 12 1.10 -3.13 -11.57
N ILE A 13 2.39 -3.45 -11.62
CA ILE A 13 3.05 -4.30 -10.63
C ILE A 13 3.05 -3.62 -9.26
N THR A 14 3.40 -2.33 -9.18
CA THR A 14 3.41 -1.60 -7.90
C THR A 14 2.01 -1.56 -7.29
N TYR A 15 0.99 -1.28 -8.09
CA TYR A 15 -0.39 -1.22 -7.61
C TYR A 15 -0.87 -2.56 -7.08
N ALA A 16 -0.60 -3.63 -7.82
CA ALA A 16 -0.95 -5.00 -7.43
C ALA A 16 -0.25 -5.40 -6.14
N LEU A 17 1.05 -5.10 -6.01
CA LEU A 17 1.82 -5.41 -4.81
C LEU A 17 1.28 -4.68 -3.58
N PHE A 18 1.03 -3.37 -3.66
CA PHE A 18 0.50 -2.61 -2.53
C PHE A 18 -0.91 -3.06 -2.14
N SER A 19 -1.71 -3.51 -3.10
CA SER A 19 -3.05 -4.07 -2.85
C SER A 19 -3.03 -5.45 -2.19
N ALA A 20 -1.89 -6.18 -2.20
CA ALA A 20 -1.82 -7.58 -1.79
C ALA A 20 -2.22 -7.81 -0.32
N ALA A 21 -1.79 -6.95 0.61
CA ALA A 21 -2.12 -7.07 2.03
C ALA A 21 -3.63 -7.10 2.31
N GLY A 22 -4.44 -6.39 1.50
CA GLY A 22 -5.91 -6.42 1.64
C GLY A 22 -6.52 -7.79 1.38
N TYR A 23 -5.86 -8.61 0.55
CA TYR A 23 -6.27 -9.99 0.25
C TYR A 23 -5.61 -11.01 1.17
N LEU A 24 -4.34 -10.81 1.53
CA LEU A 24 -3.58 -11.72 2.39
C LEU A 24 -4.03 -11.67 3.85
N PHE A 25 -4.44 -10.49 4.32
CA PHE A 25 -4.88 -10.25 5.70
C PHE A 25 -6.25 -9.55 5.68
N PRO A 26 -7.31 -10.29 5.32
CA PRO A 26 -8.64 -9.72 5.18
C PRO A 26 -9.13 -9.16 6.52
N VAL A 27 -9.92 -8.10 6.43
CA VAL A 27 -10.49 -7.44 7.61
C VAL A 27 -11.50 -8.38 8.27
N ASP A 28 -11.24 -8.75 9.52
CA ASP A 28 -12.23 -9.36 10.40
C ASP A 28 -13.23 -8.29 10.85
N GLN A 29 -14.38 -8.25 10.18
CA GLN A 29 -15.43 -7.26 10.41
C GLN A 29 -16.01 -7.36 11.83
N GLU A 30 -16.19 -8.56 12.37
CA GLU A 30 -16.74 -8.74 13.72
C GLU A 30 -15.78 -8.17 14.76
N TRP A 31 -14.50 -8.51 14.66
CA TRP A 31 -13.48 -7.97 15.55
C TRP A 31 -13.34 -6.45 15.37
N TYR A 32 -13.24 -5.95 14.15
CA TYR A 32 -13.07 -4.51 13.88
C TYR A 32 -14.26 -3.68 14.36
N ASN A 33 -15.49 -4.23 14.31
CA ASN A 33 -16.69 -3.57 14.80
C ASN A 33 -16.82 -3.63 16.33
N SER A 34 -16.21 -4.62 16.98
CA SER A 34 -16.15 -4.70 18.46
C SER A 34 -15.22 -3.66 19.11
N LEU A 35 -14.29 -3.07 18.34
CA LEU A 35 -13.34 -2.09 18.85
C LEU A 35 -14.05 -0.77 19.22
N LYS A 36 -13.65 -0.20 20.38
CA LYS A 36 -14.02 1.17 20.75
C LYS A 36 -13.27 2.15 19.85
N LYS A 37 -13.95 2.62 18.81
CA LYS A 37 -13.46 3.61 17.86
C LYS A 37 -13.97 4.99 18.26
N PRO A 38 -13.18 6.06 18.14
CA PRO A 38 -13.68 7.41 18.33
C PRO A 38 -14.67 7.79 17.21
N ASP A 39 -15.59 8.71 17.50
CA ASP A 39 -16.70 9.08 16.60
C ASP A 39 -16.25 9.67 15.25
N TRP A 40 -15.02 10.17 15.17
CA TRP A 40 -14.42 10.71 13.94
C TRP A 40 -13.78 9.65 13.04
N THR A 41 -13.84 8.37 13.42
CA THR A 41 -13.28 7.28 12.60
C THR A 41 -14.06 7.14 11.30
N PRO A 42 -13.43 7.24 10.11
CA PRO A 42 -14.12 7.04 8.84
C PRO A 42 -14.71 5.64 8.72
N SER A 43 -15.75 5.49 7.90
CA SER A 43 -16.32 4.17 7.60
C SER A 43 -15.28 3.25 6.94
N GLY A 44 -15.41 1.94 7.13
CA GLY A 44 -14.49 0.97 6.54
C GLY A 44 -14.38 1.09 5.01
N THR A 45 -15.49 1.37 4.33
CA THR A 45 -15.52 1.64 2.90
C THR A 45 -14.73 2.90 2.53
N ALA A 46 -14.86 3.98 3.31
CA ALA A 46 -14.09 5.20 3.06
C ALA A 46 -12.58 4.97 3.19
N ILE A 47 -12.15 4.21 4.21
CA ILE A 47 -10.75 3.81 4.39
C ILE A 47 -10.26 3.02 3.17
N GLY A 48 -11.04 2.05 2.69
CA GLY A 48 -10.70 1.28 1.49
C GLY A 48 -10.53 2.12 0.22
N ILE A 49 -11.43 3.08 -0.01
CA ILE A 49 -11.35 4.01 -1.15
C ILE A 49 -10.09 4.89 -1.05
N ILE A 50 -9.80 5.42 0.13
CA ILE A 50 -8.60 6.24 0.37
C ILE A 50 -7.34 5.42 0.01
N TRP A 51 -7.23 4.19 0.49
CA TRP A 51 -6.09 3.33 0.16
C TRP A 51 -5.97 3.03 -1.33
N ALA A 52 -7.08 2.74 -2.03
CA ALA A 52 -7.06 2.51 -3.47
C ALA A 52 -6.51 3.72 -4.24
N ILE A 53 -6.95 4.93 -3.87
CA ILE A 53 -6.45 6.18 -4.48
C ILE A 53 -4.95 6.37 -4.17
N LEU A 54 -4.53 6.16 -2.92
CA LEU A 54 -3.14 6.28 -2.52
C LEU A 54 -2.24 5.28 -3.26
N PHE A 55 -2.66 4.03 -3.42
CA PHE A 55 -1.92 3.03 -4.19
C PHE A 55 -1.78 3.40 -5.66
N ALA A 56 -2.81 4.01 -6.26
CA ALA A 56 -2.73 4.54 -7.62
C ALA A 56 -1.70 5.67 -7.71
N MET A 57 -1.68 6.59 -6.74
CA MET A 57 -0.72 7.70 -6.70
C MET A 57 0.73 7.22 -6.48
N ILE A 58 0.94 6.27 -5.57
CA ILE A 58 2.27 5.65 -5.32
C ILE A 58 2.76 4.98 -6.59
N SER A 59 1.90 4.20 -7.25
CA SER A 59 2.23 3.48 -8.48
C SER A 59 2.54 4.43 -9.64
N LEU A 60 1.80 5.54 -9.75
CA LEU A 60 2.06 6.59 -10.73
C LEU A 60 3.41 7.26 -10.47
N SER A 61 3.71 7.59 -9.21
CA SER A 61 5.01 8.16 -8.81
C SER A 61 6.16 7.22 -9.19
N ALA A 62 6.05 5.93 -8.87
CA ALA A 62 7.05 4.92 -9.22
C ALA A 62 7.24 4.79 -10.75
N ALA A 63 6.15 4.83 -11.53
CA ALA A 63 6.21 4.77 -12.98
C ALA A 63 6.89 6.01 -13.60
N ILE A 64 6.62 7.21 -13.07
CA ILE A 64 7.26 8.46 -13.47
C ILE A 64 8.77 8.40 -13.18
N VAL A 65 9.16 7.98 -11.98
CA VAL A 65 10.58 7.83 -11.61
C VAL A 65 11.28 6.80 -12.50
N TYR A 66 10.63 5.67 -12.80
CA TYR A 66 11.17 4.70 -13.73
C TYR A 66 11.37 5.28 -15.14
N ALA A 67 10.40 6.04 -15.65
CA ALA A 67 10.49 6.64 -16.99
C ALA A 67 11.65 7.65 -17.11
N ALA A 68 11.90 8.41 -16.04
CA ALA A 68 12.95 9.43 -15.98
C ALA A 68 14.35 8.84 -15.73
N PHE A 69 14.48 7.91 -14.76
CA PHE A 69 15.78 7.48 -14.23
C PHE A 69 16.04 5.98 -14.32
N SER A 70 15.04 5.17 -14.71
CA SER A 70 15.08 3.71 -14.66
C SER A 70 15.38 3.17 -13.25
N PHE A 71 15.48 1.85 -13.10
CA PHE A 71 15.86 1.25 -11.81
C PHE A 71 17.27 1.63 -11.36
N LYS A 72 18.22 1.67 -12.30
CA LYS A 72 19.64 1.93 -11.99
C LYS A 72 19.91 3.38 -11.59
N GLY A 73 19.16 4.35 -12.14
CA GLY A 73 19.39 5.78 -11.90
C GLY A 73 18.72 6.33 -10.64
N ALA A 74 17.83 5.57 -9.99
CA ALA A 74 17.09 6.01 -8.80
C ALA A 74 17.15 4.99 -7.65
N LYS A 75 18.33 4.39 -7.40
CA LYS A 75 18.49 3.31 -6.39
C LYS A 75 17.95 3.69 -4.99
N SER A 76 18.22 4.91 -4.54
CA SER A 76 17.76 5.40 -3.24
C SER A 76 16.23 5.44 -3.17
N PHE A 77 15.55 5.91 -4.23
CA PHE A 77 14.09 5.90 -4.31
C PHE A 77 13.53 4.48 -4.21
N TRP A 78 14.08 3.52 -4.98
CA TRP A 78 13.59 2.14 -4.97
C TRP A 78 13.82 1.45 -3.62
N PHE A 79 14.93 1.75 -2.95
CA PHE A 79 15.20 1.24 -1.61
C PHE A 79 14.22 1.81 -0.58
N THR A 80 13.95 3.11 -0.61
CA THR A 80 12.95 3.74 0.25
C THR A 80 11.55 3.21 -0.02
N LEU A 81 11.18 3.02 -1.30
CA LEU A 81 9.89 2.45 -1.68
C LEU A 81 9.75 1.00 -1.19
N LEU A 82 10.83 0.22 -1.22
CA LEU A 82 10.83 -1.15 -0.68
C LEU A 82 10.60 -1.16 0.83
N ILE A 83 11.29 -0.30 1.59
CA ILE A 83 11.06 -0.17 3.03
C ILE A 83 9.61 0.26 3.30
N ASN A 84 9.13 1.26 2.58
CA ASN A 84 7.75 1.74 2.69
C ASN A 84 6.74 0.62 2.40
N TYR A 85 6.97 -0.17 1.34
CA TYR A 85 6.15 -1.31 0.98
C TYR A 85 6.09 -2.35 2.12
N VAL A 86 7.24 -2.77 2.66
CA VAL A 86 7.28 -3.77 3.74
C VAL A 86 6.52 -3.29 4.96
N LEU A 87 6.71 -2.05 5.39
CA LEU A 87 5.98 -1.46 6.52
C LEU A 87 4.47 -1.36 6.23
N ASN A 88 4.10 -0.98 5.01
CA ASN A 88 2.71 -0.89 4.57
C ASN A 88 2.01 -2.25 4.62
N GLN A 89 2.64 -3.32 4.16
CA GLN A 89 2.06 -4.66 4.21
C GLN A 89 2.02 -5.22 5.64
N ALA A 90 3.04 -4.92 6.45
CA ALA A 90 3.11 -5.33 7.84
C ALA A 90 1.96 -4.74 8.69
N PHE A 91 1.47 -3.54 8.36
CA PHE A 91 0.32 -2.94 9.03
C PHE A 91 -0.89 -3.88 9.08
N SER A 92 -1.33 -4.39 7.93
CA SER A 92 -2.51 -5.27 7.88
C SER A 92 -2.27 -6.60 8.58
N TYR A 93 -1.05 -7.14 8.54
CA TYR A 93 -0.68 -8.33 9.30
C TYR A 93 -0.82 -8.10 10.81
N PHE A 94 -0.22 -7.04 11.35
CA PHE A 94 -0.30 -6.78 12.79
C PHE A 94 -1.71 -6.40 13.23
N GLN A 95 -2.43 -5.62 12.42
CA GLN A 95 -3.77 -5.16 12.74
C GLN A 95 -4.80 -6.30 12.68
N PHE A 96 -4.83 -7.09 11.60
CA PHE A 96 -5.92 -8.05 11.37
C PHE A 96 -5.53 -9.50 11.66
N ALA A 97 -4.28 -9.90 11.40
CA ALA A 97 -3.84 -11.26 11.71
C ALA A 97 -3.42 -11.43 13.17
N LYS A 98 -2.67 -10.47 13.72
CA LYS A 98 -2.23 -10.49 15.14
C LYS A 98 -3.21 -9.81 16.10
N LYS A 99 -4.11 -8.96 15.60
CA LYS A 99 -5.06 -8.17 16.40
C LYS A 99 -4.36 -7.33 17.49
N SER A 100 -3.15 -6.85 17.19
CA SER A 100 -2.28 -6.14 18.13
C SER A 100 -2.11 -4.67 17.73
N ALA A 101 -3.09 -3.83 18.10
CA ALA A 101 -3.06 -2.39 17.78
C ALA A 101 -1.86 -1.66 18.43
N GLY A 102 -1.40 -2.12 19.59
CA GLY A 102 -0.30 -1.47 20.35
C GLY A 102 1.11 -1.64 19.77
N CYS A 103 1.30 -2.47 18.74
CA CYS A 103 2.60 -2.54 18.05
C CYS A 103 2.76 -1.48 16.95
N ILE A 104 1.70 -0.72 16.67
CA ILE A 104 1.58 0.20 15.53
C ILE A 104 1.26 1.63 15.99
N ALA A 105 0.86 1.81 17.26
CA ALA A 105 0.47 3.08 17.85
C ALA A 105 1.65 3.77 18.58
#